data_AF-A0A9D7YCB6-F1
#
_entry.id   AF-A0A9D7YCB6-F1
#
_cell.length_a   1.000
_cell.length_b   1.000
_cell.length_c   1.000
_cell.angle_alpha   90.00
_cell.angle_beta   90.00
_cell.angle_gamma   90.00
#
_symmetry.space_group_name_H-M   'P 1'
#
loop_
_entity.id
_entity.type
_entity.pdbx_description
1 polymer ?
#
loop_
_entity_poly.entity_id
_entity_poly.type
_entity_poly.pdbx_seq_one_letter_code
_entity_poly.pdbx_strand_id
1 'polypeptide(L)'
;MRWILTIVFFYCQISFAQQPAEPILTAVEIQPEFPGGQAAMYKFLAKNITYPAEAQKANISGRVFIKFIVRKDGSIDNVLVLKGT
;
A
#
# COMPACT_ATOMS: atom_id res chain seq x y z
N MET A 1 -38.87 22.70 -11.14
CA MET A 1 -37.44 22.33 -11.27
C MET A 1 -36.76 22.00 -9.92
N ARG A 2 -37.46 21.36 -8.96
CA ARG A 2 -36.88 21.04 -7.62
C ARG A 2 -36.65 19.53 -7.39
N TRP A 3 -37.28 18.66 -8.19
CA TRP A 3 -37.27 17.20 -7.96
C TRP A 3 -36.19 16.44 -8.74
N ILE A 4 -35.58 17.03 -9.76
CA ILE A 4 -34.44 16.44 -10.48
C ILE A 4 -33.19 16.48 -9.59
N LEU A 5 -33.02 17.56 -8.81
CA LEU A 5 -31.88 17.71 -7.90
C LEU A 5 -31.90 16.65 -6.79
N THR A 6 -33.07 16.33 -6.24
CA THR A 6 -33.22 15.29 -5.20
C THR A 6 -32.98 13.89 -5.75
N ILE A 7 -33.39 13.60 -6.98
CA ILE A 7 -33.16 12.29 -7.61
C ILE A 7 -31.66 12.10 -7.91
N VAL A 8 -30.97 13.12 -8.42
CA VAL A 8 -29.51 13.07 -8.64
C VAL A 8 -28.76 12.94 -7.32
N PHE A 9 -29.20 13.66 -6.27
CA PHE A 9 -28.59 13.56 -4.94
C PHE A 9 -28.77 12.16 -4.34
N PHE A 10 -29.94 11.54 -4.54
CA PHE A 10 -30.24 10.20 -4.03
C PHE A 10 -29.51 9.10 -4.83
N TYR A 11 -29.41 9.25 -6.16
CA TYR A 11 -28.67 8.30 -7.01
C TYR A 11 -27.15 8.35 -6.78
N CYS A 12 -26.63 9.52 -6.41
CA CYS A 12 -25.21 9.70 -6.04
C CYS A 12 -24.86 8.94 -4.74
N GLN A 13 -25.74 8.95 -3.73
CA GLN A 13 -25.51 8.23 -2.46
C GLN A 13 -25.50 6.70 -2.64
N ILE A 14 -26.31 6.17 -3.57
CA ILE A 14 -26.40 4.72 -3.79
C ILE A 14 -25.13 4.17 -4.47
N SER A 15 -24.48 4.95 -5.33
CA SER A 15 -23.28 4.49 -6.05
C SER A 15 -22.01 4.44 -5.18
N PHE A 16 -22.01 5.10 -4.01
CA PHE A 16 -20.87 5.11 -3.08
C PHE A 16 -20.94 3.96 -2.04
N ALA A 17 -22.07 3.26 -1.96
CA ALA A 17 -22.26 2.19 -0.99
C ALA A 17 -21.66 0.86 -1.51
N GLN A 18 -20.52 0.51 -0.94
CA GLN A 18 -19.94 -0.84 -0.85
C GLN A 18 -19.20 -1.35 -2.10
N GLN A 19 -17.91 -0.99 -2.20
CA GLN A 19 -16.94 -1.92 -2.78
C GLN A 19 -16.78 -3.10 -1.80
N PRO A 20 -16.99 -4.36 -2.21
CA PRO A 20 -16.73 -5.49 -1.33
C PRO A 20 -15.23 -5.56 -1.03
N ALA A 21 -14.86 -5.38 0.24
CA ALA A 21 -13.49 -5.54 0.67
C ALA A 21 -13.11 -7.02 0.56
N GLU A 22 -12.17 -7.36 -0.32
CA GLU A 22 -11.64 -8.72 -0.41
C GLU A 22 -10.99 -9.12 0.92
N PRO A 23 -11.25 -10.34 1.44
CA PRO A 23 -10.62 -10.80 2.67
C PRO A 23 -9.11 -10.95 2.46
N ILE A 24 -8.34 -10.23 3.27
CA ILE A 24 -6.87 -10.29 3.27
C ILE A 24 -6.45 -11.65 3.85
N LEU A 25 -5.89 -12.52 3.02
CA LEU A 25 -5.38 -13.82 3.45
C LEU A 25 -3.98 -13.65 4.03
N THR A 26 -3.82 -13.90 5.33
CA THR A 26 -2.52 -13.83 6.03
C THR A 26 -1.72 -15.12 5.93
N ALA A 27 -2.36 -16.24 5.59
CA ALA A 27 -1.72 -17.53 5.33
C ALA A 27 -2.16 -18.00 3.94
N VAL A 28 -1.24 -17.99 2.98
CA VAL A 28 -1.46 -18.45 1.60
C VAL A 28 -0.46 -19.58 1.33
N GLU A 29 -0.91 -20.61 0.62
CA GLU A 29 -0.09 -21.78 0.26
C GLU A 29 1.11 -21.39 -0.64
N ILE A 30 0.95 -20.29 -1.40
CA ILE A 30 1.98 -19.68 -2.23
C ILE A 30 2.24 -18.26 -1.71
N GLN A 31 3.45 -18.02 -1.20
CA GLN A 31 3.88 -16.68 -0.80
C GLN A 31 4.20 -15.84 -2.04
N PRO A 32 3.82 -14.55 -2.06
CA PRO A 32 4.21 -13.67 -3.15
C PRO A 32 5.73 -13.45 -3.15
N GLU A 33 6.38 -13.72 -4.28
CA GLU A 33 7.80 -13.49 -4.47
C GLU A 33 8.04 -12.34 -5.44
N PHE A 34 9.05 -11.51 -5.16
CA PHE A 34 9.44 -10.43 -6.06
C PHE A 34 10.03 -11.01 -7.36
N PRO A 35 9.71 -10.48 -8.56
CA PRO A 35 10.29 -10.97 -9.80
C PRO A 35 11.82 -10.80 -9.78
N GLY A 36 12.55 -11.91 -9.88
CA GLY A 36 14.01 -11.95 -9.73
C GLY A 36 14.50 -12.19 -8.29
N GLY A 37 13.59 -12.56 -7.39
CA GLY A 37 13.85 -12.96 -6.02
C GLY A 37 14.29 -11.81 -5.12
N GLN A 38 14.73 -12.19 -3.92
CA GLN A 38 15.13 -11.25 -2.87
C GLN A 38 16.26 -10.31 -3.30
N ALA A 39 17.22 -10.79 -4.10
CA ALA A 39 18.34 -9.97 -4.57
C ALA A 39 17.89 -8.81 -5.48
N ALA A 40 16.92 -9.07 -6.37
CA ALA A 40 16.34 -8.03 -7.22
C ALA A 40 15.53 -7.02 -6.39
N MET A 41 14.80 -7.50 -5.38
CA MET A 41 14.08 -6.66 -4.44
C MET A 41 15.02 -5.69 -3.70
N TYR A 42 16.15 -6.17 -3.15
CA TYR A 42 17.12 -5.29 -2.47
C TYR A 42 17.71 -4.25 -3.42
N LYS A 43 18.01 -4.61 -4.67
CA LYS A 43 18.49 -3.67 -5.68
C LYS A 43 17.44 -2.63 -6.04
N PHE A 44 16.18 -3.04 -6.19
CA PHE A 44 15.07 -2.12 -6.42
C PHE A 44 14.92 -1.14 -5.25
N LEU A 45 14.98 -1.64 -4.03
CA LEU A 45 14.84 -0.85 -2.82
C LEU A 45 15.98 0.17 -2.68
N ALA A 46 17.23 -0.25 -2.90
CA ALA A 46 18.39 0.64 -2.86
C ALA A 46 18.34 1.77 -3.90
N LYS A 47 17.68 1.54 -5.05
CA LYS A 47 17.50 2.56 -6.10
C LYS A 47 16.36 3.54 -5.81
N ASN A 48 15.32 3.10 -5.10
CA ASN A 48 14.09 3.89 -4.89
C ASN A 48 14.01 4.54 -3.50
N ILE A 49 14.73 4.02 -2.49
CA ILE A 49 14.80 4.66 -1.17
C ILE A 49 15.68 5.91 -1.27
N THR A 50 15.07 7.08 -1.05
CA THR A 50 15.79 8.33 -0.87
C THR A 50 15.99 8.59 0.61
N TYR A 51 17.25 8.57 1.07
CA TYR A 51 17.57 8.86 2.46
C TYR A 51 17.78 10.38 2.66
N PRO A 52 17.02 11.04 3.56
CA PRO A 52 17.11 12.49 3.75
C PRO A 52 18.52 12.94 4.13
N ALA A 53 19.02 14.01 3.51
CA ALA A 53 20.39 14.51 3.73
C ALA A 53 20.67 14.90 5.20
N GLU A 54 19.66 15.39 5.91
CA GLU A 54 19.75 15.71 7.34
C GLU A 54 20.06 14.48 8.19
N ALA A 55 19.38 13.36 7.91
CA ALA A 55 19.60 12.10 8.61
C ALA A 55 20.98 11.49 8.26
N GLN A 56 21.50 11.71 7.05
CA GLN A 56 22.86 11.29 6.67
C GLN A 56 23.91 12.05 7.49
N LYS A 57 23.78 13.37 7.56
CA LYS A 57 24.71 14.24 8.31
C LYS A 57 24.69 13.94 9.80
N ALA A 58 23.51 13.63 10.34
CA ALA A 58 23.32 13.30 11.75
C ALA A 58 23.71 11.85 12.09
N ASN A 59 24.18 11.03 11.13
CA ASN A 59 24.48 9.60 11.30
C ASN A 59 23.35 8.82 12.00
N ILE A 60 22.11 9.25 11.79
CA ILE A 60 20.95 8.54 12.33
C ILE A 60 20.80 7.30 11.48
N SER A 61 20.82 6.13 12.11
CA SER A 61 20.59 4.85 11.45
C SER A 61 19.51 4.12 12.23
N GLY A 62 18.56 3.53 11.52
CA GLY A 62 17.47 2.83 12.16
C GLY A 62 16.95 1.68 11.33
N ARG A 63 16.25 0.75 11.99
CA ARG A 63 15.56 -0.36 11.33
C ARG A 63 14.09 -0.02 11.22
N VAL A 64 13.56 -0.06 10.00
CA VAL A 64 12.15 0.23 9.71
C VAL A 64 11.46 -1.06 9.28
N PHE A 65 10.44 -1.46 10.05
CA PHE A 65 9.58 -2.58 9.71
C PHE A 65 8.34 -2.05 8.97
N ILE A 66 8.18 -2.50 7.73
CA ILE A 66 7.06 -2.11 6.86
C ILE A 66 6.18 -3.34 6.63
N LYS A 67 4.87 -3.18 6.79
CA LYS A 67 3.85 -4.14 6.40
C LYS A 67 3.11 -3.56 5.21
N PHE A 68 2.91 -4.35 4.17
CA PHE A 68 2.12 -3.98 3.01
C PHE A 68 1.40 -5.21 2.48
N ILE A 69 0.34 -4.98 1.70
CA ILE A 69 -0.47 -6.03 1.10
C ILE A 69 -0.11 -6.11 -0.37
N VAL A 70 0.19 -7.32 -0.86
CA VAL A 70 0.39 -7.58 -2.28
C VAL A 70 -0.91 -8.15 -2.84
N ARG A 71 -1.51 -7.44 -3.79
CA ARG A 71 -2.71 -7.92 -4.50
C ARG A 71 -2.33 -8.92 -5.59
N LYS A 72 -3.34 -9.62 -6.13
CA LYS A 72 -3.16 -10.66 -7.18
C LYS A 72 -2.52 -10.14 -8.47
N ASP A 73 -2.67 -8.85 -8.76
CA ASP A 73 -2.07 -8.16 -9.91
C ASP A 73 -0.59 -7.76 -9.67
N GLY A 74 -0.07 -7.98 -8.47
CA GLY A 74 1.28 -7.53 -8.06
C GLY A 74 1.33 -6.07 -7.61
N SER A 75 0.20 -5.37 -7.53
CA SER A 75 0.13 -4.03 -6.95
C SER A 75 0.29 -4.07 -5.42
N ILE A 76 0.92 -3.04 -4.88
CA ILE A 76 1.12 -2.87 -3.44
C ILE A 76 0.01 -1.97 -2.91
N ASP A 77 -0.65 -2.41 -1.85
CA ASP A 77 -1.71 -1.67 -1.16
C ASP A 77 -1.47 -1.63 0.36
N ASN A 78 -2.11 -0.68 1.04
CA ASN A 78 -2.07 -0.52 2.51
C ASN A 78 -0.66 -0.61 3.11
N VAL A 79 0.23 0.30 2.71
CA VAL A 79 1.58 0.41 3.28
C VAL A 79 1.53 1.00 4.68
N LEU A 80 1.89 0.21 5.68
CA LEU A 80 1.90 0.56 7.10
C LEU A 80 3.32 0.44 7.65
N VAL A 81 3.82 1.50 8.27
CA VAL A 81 5.08 1.48 9.02
C VAL A 81 4.77 0.99 10.43
N LEU A 82 5.24 -0.21 10.78
CA LEU A 82 4.97 -0.83 12.07
C LEU A 82 5.83 -0.23 13.18
N LYS A 83 7.13 -0.09 12.93
CA LYS A 83 8.10 0.37 13.92
C LYS A 83 9.40 0.84 13.26
N GLY A 84 9.84 2.03 13.65
CA GLY A 84 11.22 2.51 13.47
C GLY A 84 11.97 2.37 14.80
N THR A 85 13.21 1.89 14.76
CA THR A 85 14.11 1.83 15.94
C THR A 85 15.38 2.54 15.60
#